data_AF-A0A4R0FD70-F1
#
_entry.id   AF-A0A4R0FD70-F1
#
_cell.length_a   1.000
_cell.length_b   1.000
_cell.length_c   1.000
_cell.angle_alpha   90.00
_cell.angle_beta   90.00
_cell.angle_gamma   90.00
#
_symmetry.space_group_name_H-M   'P 1'
#
loop_
_entity.id
_entity.type
_entity.pdbx_description
1 polymer ?
#
loop_
_entity_poly.entity_id
_entity_poly.type
_entity_poly.pdbx_seq_one_letter_code
_entity_poly.pdbx_strand_id
1 'polypeptide(L)' 'MDIKHIKFLLDIFEEAVEKRMGVYEIADDEGDENRAAAECNIAKAELIRAIEQLAADKPNSSS' A
#
# COMPACT_ATOMS: atom_id res chain seq x y z
N MET A 1 12.68 -10.85 3.16
CA MET A 1 12.21 -9.47 3.54
C MET A 1 11.96 -9.40 5.05
N ASP A 2 12.11 -8.27 5.74
CA ASP A 2 11.86 -8.20 7.20
C ASP A 2 10.56 -7.46 7.57
N ILE A 3 10.08 -7.67 8.80
CA ILE A 3 8.82 -7.09 9.27
C ILE A 3 8.87 -5.55 9.39
N LYS A 4 10.05 -4.94 9.51
CA LYS A 4 10.19 -3.48 9.57
C LYS A 4 9.90 -2.86 8.20
N HIS A 5 10.32 -3.53 7.12
CA HIS A 5 10.04 -3.06 5.78
C HIS A 5 8.53 -3.13 5.44
N ILE A 6 7.82 -4.17 5.91
CA ILE A 6 6.36 -4.25 5.75
C ILE A 6 5.65 -3.14 6.54
N LYS A 7 6.09 -2.84 7.77
CA LYS A 7 5.53 -1.72 8.54
C LYS A 7 5.70 -0.39 7.81
N PHE A 8 6.89 -0.14 7.26
CA PHE A 8 7.13 1.05 6.44
C PHE A 8 6.21 1.13 5.22
N LEU A 9 5.98 0.02 4.52
CA LEU A 9 5.04 -0.01 3.39
C LEU A 9 3.58 0.15 3.82
N LEU A 10 3.22 -0.29 5.04
CA LEU A 10 1.91 -0.06 5.62
C LEU A 10 1.69 1.43 5.90
N ASP A 11 2.67 2.12 6.50
CA ASP A 11 2.60 3.56 6.76
C ASP A 11 2.38 4.35 5.45
N ILE A 12 3.10 4.00 4.37
CA ILE A 12 2.93 4.61 3.04
C ILE A 12 1.53 4.35 2.48
N PHE A 13 1.02 3.12 2.62
CA PHE A 13 -0.31 2.78 2.14
C PHE A 13 -1.39 3.55 2.90
N GLU A 14 -1.28 3.67 4.23
CA GLU A 14 -2.21 4.44 5.06
C GLU A 14 -2.21 5.92 4.66
N GLU A 15 -1.04 6.53 4.46
CA GLU A 15 -0.92 7.91 3.98
C GLU A 15 -1.57 8.11 2.60
N ALA A 16 -1.41 7.14 1.70
CA ALA A 16 -2.04 7.19 0.36
C ALA A 16 -3.56 7.05 0.42
N VAL A 17 -4.09 6.26 1.37
CA VAL A 17 -5.54 6.14 1.61
C VAL A 17 -6.07 7.46 2.16
N GLU A 18 -5.43 8.06 3.15
CA GLU A 18 -5.85 9.35 3.72
C GLU A 18 -5.88 10.46 2.65
N LYS A 19 -4.84 10.56 1.82
CA LYS A 19 -4.80 11.51 0.70
C LYS A 19 -5.96 11.29 -0.28
N ARG A 20 -6.22 10.04 -0.66
CA ARG A 20 -7.31 9.71 -1.57
C ARG A 20 -8.67 10.05 -0.98
N MET A 21 -8.89 9.77 0.30
CA MET A 21 -10.12 10.15 1.00
C MET A 21 -10.30 11.67 1.02
N GLY A 22 -9.24 12.43 1.32
CA GLY A 22 -9.29 13.89 1.31
C GLY A 22 -9.53 14.48 -0.10
N VAL A 23 -9.03 13.83 -1.16
CA VAL A 23 -9.31 14.23 -2.54
C VAL A 23 -10.79 14.02 -2.88
N TYR A 24 -11.39 12.87 -2.54
CA TYR A 24 -12.82 12.65 -2.80
C TYR A 24 -13.77 13.59 -2.04
N GLU A 25 -13.32 14.18 -0.94
CA GLU A 25 -14.11 15.16 -0.19
C GLU A 25 -14.08 16.56 -0.80
N ILE A 26 -13.08 16.88 -1.63
CA ILE A 26 -12.76 18.25 -2.04
C ILE A 26 -12.69 18.41 -3.57
N ALA A 27 -12.40 17.34 -4.31
CA ALA A 27 -12.18 17.40 -5.75
C ALA A 27 -13.49 17.62 -6.50
N ASP A 28 -13.46 18.62 -7.39
CA ASP A 28 -14.51 18.91 -8.38
C ASP A 28 -14.09 18.40 -9.79
N ASP A 29 -12.93 17.73 -9.88
CA ASP A 29 -12.30 17.25 -11.11
C ASP A 29 -11.93 15.75 -10.98
N GLU A 30 -12.46 14.92 -11.89
CA GLU A 30 -12.21 13.48 -11.99
C GLU A 30 -10.71 13.14 -12.19
N GLY A 31 -9.90 14.07 -12.68
CA GLY A 31 -8.47 13.89 -12.89
C GLY A 31 -7.68 13.74 -11.58
N ASP A 32 -8.01 14.56 -10.58
CA ASP A 32 -7.35 14.50 -9.27
C ASP A 32 -7.77 13.24 -8.49
N GLU A 33 -9.05 12.86 -8.59
CA GLU A 33 -9.55 11.60 -8.05
C GLU A 33 -8.85 10.39 -8.66
N ASN A 34 -8.70 10.37 -9.99
CA ASN A 34 -8.03 9.29 -10.71
C ASN A 34 -6.55 9.18 -10.34
N ARG A 35 -5.87 10.32 -10.16
CA ARG A 35 -4.46 10.32 -9.75
C ARG A 35 -4.29 9.78 -8.33
N ALA A 36 -5.10 10.24 -7.38
CA ALA A 36 -5.07 9.77 -6.01
C ALA A 36 -5.43 8.28 -5.90
N ALA A 37 -6.38 7.81 -6.71
CA ALA A 37 -6.71 6.38 -6.82
C ALA A 37 -5.54 5.55 -7.37
N ALA A 38 -4.84 6.04 -8.39
CA ALA A 38 -3.67 5.36 -8.96
C ALA A 38 -2.51 5.26 -7.95
N GLU A 39 -2.20 6.35 -7.24
CA GLU A 39 -1.15 6.39 -6.21
C GLU A 39 -1.45 5.39 -5.07
N CYS A 40 -2.70 5.36 -4.58
CA CYS A 40 -3.14 4.40 -3.56
C CYS A 40 -3.04 2.95 -4.05
N ASN A 41 -3.40 2.67 -5.30
CA ASN A 41 -3.30 1.33 -5.87
C ASN A 41 -1.86 0.84 -6.01
N ILE A 42 -0.92 1.74 -6.33
CA ILE A 42 0.52 1.40 -6.41
C ILE A 42 1.04 1.02 -5.01
N ALA A 43 0.79 1.85 -4.00
CA ALA A 43 1.21 1.57 -2.62
C ALA A 43 0.62 0.24 -2.10
N LYS A 44 -0.65 -0.02 -2.40
CA LYS A 44 -1.31 -1.30 -2.09
C LYS A 44 -0.61 -2.49 -2.73
N ALA A 45 -0.27 -2.40 -4.02
CA ALA A 45 0.36 -3.49 -4.75
C ALA A 45 1.76 -3.81 -4.20
N GLU A 46 2.53 -2.79 -3.82
CA GLU A 46 3.84 -2.95 -3.20
C GLU A 46 3.75 -3.62 -1.84
N LEU A 47 2.80 -3.21 -0.99
CA LEU A 47 2.55 -3.84 0.31
C LEU A 47 2.14 -5.31 0.16
N ILE A 48 1.23 -5.63 -0.78
CA ILE A 48 0.82 -7.01 -1.04
C ILE A 48 2.01 -7.86 -1.47
N ARG A 49 2.80 -7.38 -2.42
CA ARG A 49 3.99 -8.09 -2.91
C ARG A 49 5.00 -8.36 -1.79
N ALA A 50 5.18 -7.40 -0.89
CA ALA A 50 6.06 -7.53 0.27
C ALA A 50 5.59 -8.63 1.24
N ILE A 51 4.27 -8.68 1.50
CA ILE A 51 3.65 -9.71 2.34
C ILE A 51 3.79 -11.09 1.71
N GLU A 52 3.53 -11.21 0.41
CA GLU A 52 3.67 -12.48 -0.33
C GLU A 52 5.11 -13.00 -0.28
N GLN A 53 6.10 -12.11 -0.45
CA GLN A 53 7.52 -12.47 -0.32
C GLN A 53 7.87 -12.93 1.09
N LEU A 54 7.39 -12.26 2.14
CA LEU A 54 7.62 -12.70 3.52
C LEU A 54 6.98 -14.07 3.81
N ALA A 55 5.78 -14.31 3.27
CA ALA A 55 5.08 -15.58 3.41
C ALA A 55 5.83 -16.73 2.71
N ALA A 56 6.38 -16.48 1.53
CA ALA A 56 7.20 -17.43 0.77
C ALA A 56 8.58 -17.66 1.41
N ASP A 57 9.18 -16.61 1.99
CA ASP A 57 10.46 -16.63 2.72
C ASP A 57 10.37 -17.34 4.08
N LYS A 58 9.18 -17.83 4.49
CA LYS A 58 8.99 -18.71 5.64
C LYS A 58 9.07 -20.17 5.17
N PRO A 59 10.26 -20.75 4.91
CA PRO A 59 10.34 -22.18 4.72
C PRO A 59 9.87 -22.82 6.01
N ASN A 60 8.98 -23.79 5.86
CA ASN A 60 8.62 -24.85 6.78
C ASN A 60 9.68 -25.01 7.90
N SER A 61 9.57 -24.22 8.97
CA SER A 61 10.50 -24.26 10.11
C SER A 61 10.06 -25.41 11.01
N SER A 62 10.04 -26.60 10.42
CA SER A 62 9.86 -27.88 11.09
C SER A 62 11.12 -28.67 10.75
N SER A 63 12.16 -28.44 11.55
CA SER A 63 13.31 -29.35 11.69
C SER A 63 13.12 -30.18 12.94
#